data_AF-A0A1Q7I437-F1
#
_entry.id   AF-A0A1Q7I437-F1
#
_cell.length_a   1.000
_cell.length_b   1.000
_cell.length_c   1.000
_cell.angle_alpha   90.00
_cell.angle_beta   90.00
_cell.angle_gamma   90.00
#
_symmetry.space_group_name_H-M   'P 1'
#
loop_
_entity.id
_entity.type
_entity.pdbx_description
1 polymer ?
#
loop_
_entity_poly.entity_id
_entity_poly.type
_entity_poly.pdbx_seq_one_letter_code
_entity_poly.pdbx_strand_id
1 'polypeptide(L)' 'MRVEFLTLDEVPSLHADPDRALWGSPLIRDPGFLESALAMPMATLSGEFLRGSLEEQAAAYLFHLVRNHPT' A
#
# COMPACT_ATOMS: atom_id res chain seq x y z
N MET A 1 -11.35 12.80 11.49
CA MET A 1 -10.41 12.61 10.37
C MET A 1 -10.86 11.37 9.63
N ARG A 2 -11.05 11.44 8.30
CA ARG A 2 -11.43 10.29 7.48
C ARG A 2 -10.15 9.74 6.86
N VAL A 3 -9.96 8.43 6.90
CA VAL A 3 -8.83 7.78 6.23
C VAL A 3 -9.14 7.69 4.74
N GLU A 4 -8.18 8.09 3.92
CA GLU A 4 -8.15 7.83 2.48
C GLU A 4 -7.10 6.75 2.21
N PHE A 5 -7.52 5.69 1.53
CA PHE A 5 -6.66 4.55 1.22
C PHE A 5 -6.15 4.66 -0.22
N LEU A 6 -4.92 4.17 -0.44
CA LEU A 6 -4.29 4.16 -1.75
C LEU A 6 -4.98 3.16 -2.66
N THR A 7 -5.15 3.57 -3.91
CA THR A 7 -5.65 2.75 -5.01
C THR A 7 -4.51 2.02 -5.71
N LEU A 8 -4.87 1.03 -6.53
CA LEU A 8 -3.91 0.27 -7.32
C LEU A 8 -3.13 1.14 -8.32
N ASP A 9 -3.78 2.16 -8.90
CA ASP A 9 -3.14 3.03 -9.90
C ASP A 9 -2.25 4.12 -9.27
N GLU A 10 -2.54 4.50 -8.02
CA GLU A 10 -1.74 5.52 -7.31
C GLU A 10 -0.35 4.99 -6.93
N VAL A 11 -0.23 3.71 -6.53
CA VAL A 11 1.07 3.19 -6.07
C VAL A 11 2.15 3.17 -7.16
N PRO A 12 1.90 2.63 -8.37
CA PRO A 12 2.85 2.71 -9.48
C PRO A 12 3.13 4.15 -9.88
N SER A 13 2.12 5.03 -9.85
CA SER A 13 2.29 6.46 -10.16
C SER A 13 3.25 7.13 -9.17
N LEU A 14 3.15 6.81 -7.88
CA LEU A 14 4.05 7.29 -6.84
C LEU A 14 5.46 6.69 -6.95
N HIS A 15 5.58 5.44 -7.43
CA HIS A 15 6.87 4.77 -7.65
C HIS A 15 7.61 5.30 -8.89
N ALA A 16 6.85 5.68 -9.92
CA ALA A 16 7.36 6.22 -11.17
C ALA A 16 7.76 7.70 -11.09
N ASP A 17 7.54 8.35 -9.95
CA ASP A 17 7.84 9.78 -9.77
C ASP A 17 9.34 10.04 -10.01
N PRO A 18 9.70 10.77 -11.09
CA PRO A 18 11.08 11.01 -11.47
C PRO A 18 11.86 11.84 -10.45
N ASP A 19 11.18 12.68 -9.65
CA ASP A 19 11.80 13.45 -8.58
C ASP A 19 12.14 12.58 -7.36
N ARG A 20 11.59 11.35 -7.33
CA ARG A 20 11.77 10.35 -6.29
C ARG A 20 12.37 9.04 -6.81
N ALA A 21 12.97 9.03 -8.01
CA ALA A 21 13.45 7.84 -8.74
C ALA A 21 14.65 7.10 -8.10
N LEU A 22 14.58 6.82 -6.81
CA LEU A 22 15.56 6.07 -6.02
C LEU A 22 15.18 4.57 -5.87
N TRP A 23 14.03 4.12 -6.38
CA TRP A 23 13.37 2.89 -5.92
C TRP A 23 13.32 1.74 -6.94
N GLY A 24 13.95 1.86 -8.11
CA GLY A 24 14.02 0.78 -9.11
C GLY A 24 12.97 0.91 -10.21
N SER A 25 12.57 -0.22 -10.81
CA SER A 25 11.63 -0.23 -11.94
C SER A 25 10.22 0.15 -11.48
N PRO A 26 9.47 1.01 -12.20
CA PRO A 26 8.10 1.38 -11.84
C PRO A 26 7.06 0.32 -12.24
N LEU A 27 7.50 -0.87 -12.63
CA LEU A 27 6.64 -1.91 -13.18
C LEU A 27 6.10 -2.78 -12.05
N ILE A 28 4.78 -2.96 -12.03
CA ILE A 28 4.16 -3.95 -11.13
C ILE A 28 4.68 -5.34 -11.52
N ARG A 29 5.43 -5.95 -10.61
CA ARG A 29 5.94 -7.31 -10.74
C ARG A 29 4.83 -8.35 -10.62
N ASP A 30 3.94 -8.16 -9.64
CA ASP A 30 2.79 -9.04 -9.40
C ASP A 30 1.59 -8.21 -8.88
N PRO A 31 0.52 -8.05 -9.68
CA PRO A 31 -0.65 -7.28 -9.28
C PRO A 31 -1.38 -7.84 -8.06
N GLY A 32 -1.44 -9.16 -7.90
CA GLY A 32 -2.10 -9.80 -6.75
C GLY A 32 -1.34 -9.52 -5.44
N PHE A 33 -0.02 -9.38 -5.51
CA PHE A 33 0.79 -8.99 -4.37
C PHE A 33 0.59 -7.52 -3.99
N LEU A 34 0.39 -6.64 -4.98
CA LEU A 34 0.03 -5.25 -4.73
C LEU A 34 -1.36 -5.15 -4.10
N GLU A 35 -2.37 -5.78 -4.72
CA GLU A 35 -3.74 -5.85 -4.22
C GLU A 35 -3.81 -6.34 -2.78
N SER A 36 -3.11 -7.44 -2.48
CA SER A 36 -3.03 -7.99 -1.13
C SER A 36 -2.41 -7.00 -0.15
N ALA A 37 -1.32 -6.32 -0.53
CA ALA A 37 -0.67 -5.34 0.33
C ALA A 37 -1.55 -4.12 0.62
N LEU A 38 -2.28 -3.61 -0.37
CA LEU A 38 -3.18 -2.47 -0.20
C LEU A 38 -4.43 -2.84 0.64
N ALA A 39 -4.87 -4.10 0.60
CA ALA A 39 -5.99 -4.56 1.41
C ALA A 39 -5.70 -4.59 2.93
N MET A 40 -4.44 -4.74 3.35
CA MET A 40 -4.07 -4.90 4.76
C MET A 40 -4.44 -3.73 5.68
N PRO A 41 -4.15 -2.46 5.33
CA PRO A 41 -4.59 -1.32 6.15
C PRO A 41 -6.13 -1.15 6.18
N MET A 42 -6.84 -1.69 5.18
CA MET A 42 -8.30 -1.65 5.10
C MET A 42 -8.97 -2.86 5.79
N ALA A 43 -8.20 -3.82 6.29
CA ALA A 43 -8.76 -5.06 6.82
C ALA A 43 -9.67 -4.82 8.01
N THR A 44 -10.88 -5.36 7.95
CA THR A 44 -11.90 -5.26 9.00
C THR A 44 -12.26 -6.61 9.59
N LEU A 45 -12.63 -6.62 10.86
CA LEU A 45 -13.29 -7.75 11.52
C LEU A 45 -14.55 -7.25 12.20
N SER A 46 -15.68 -7.92 11.98
CA SER A 46 -16.98 -7.53 12.54
C SER A 46 -17.40 -6.08 12.24
N GLY A 47 -16.96 -5.54 11.09
CA GLY A 47 -17.26 -4.17 10.67
C GLY A 47 -16.32 -3.10 11.23
N GLU A 48 -15.34 -3.48 12.06
CA GLU A 48 -14.35 -2.56 12.62
C GLU A 48 -12.97 -2.79 12.00
N PHE A 49 -12.19 -1.72 11.82
CA PHE A 49 -10.83 -1.83 11.31
C PHE A 49 -9.93 -2.55 12.30
N LEU A 50 -9.12 -3.48 11.80
CA LEU A 50 -8.08 -4.16 12.57
C LEU A 50 -6.88 -3.24 12.88
N ARG A 51 -6.79 -2.09 12.20
CA ARG A 51 -5.82 -1.02 12.44
C ARG A 51 -6.62 0.24 12.76
N GLY A 52 -6.69 0.56 14.05
CA GLY A 52 -7.56 1.58 14.61
C GLY A 52 -7.01 3.01 14.48
N SER A 53 -5.72 3.15 14.20
CA SER A 53 -5.08 4.45 13.99
C SER A 53 -4.49 4.63 12.59
N LEU A 54 -4.26 5.89 12.19
CA LEU A 54 -3.61 6.21 10.91
C LEU A 54 -2.17 5.68 10.87
N GLU A 55 -1.47 5.74 11.99
CA GLU A 55 -0.11 5.23 12.15
C GLU A 55 -0.07 3.70 11.97
N GLU A 56 -1.05 2.99 12.52
CA GLU A 56 -1.17 1.53 12.34
C GLU A 56 -1.47 1.15 10.89
N GLN A 57 -2.26 1.95 10.18
CA GLN A 57 -2.54 1.74 8.76
C GLN A 57 -1.32 2.04 7.89
N ALA A 58 -0.60 3.13 8.19
CA ALA A 58 0.66 3.45 7.52
C ALA A 58 1.72 2.36 7.75
N ALA A 59 1.82 1.82 8.98
CA ALA A 59 2.70 0.71 9.29
C ALA A 59 2.33 -0.57 8.53
N ALA A 60 1.03 -0.84 8.36
CA ALA A 60 0.56 -1.97 7.55
C ALA A 60 0.96 -1.82 6.07
N TYR A 61 0.78 -0.63 5.47
CA TYR A 61 1.28 -0.36 4.12
C TYR A 61 2.78 -0.65 4.01
N LEU A 62 3.60 -0.04 4.87
CA LEU A 62 5.05 -0.19 4.83
C LEU A 62 5.46 -1.67 4.93
N PHE A 63 4.93 -2.40 5.92
CA PHE A 63 5.29 -3.80 6.12
C PHE A 63 4.93 -4.66 4.91
N HIS A 64 3.71 -4.55 4.40
CA HIS A 64 3.23 -5.45 3.35
C HIS A 64 3.77 -5.09 1.96
N LEU A 65 3.96 -3.81 1.65
CA LEU A 65 4.61 -3.39 0.40
C LEU A 65 6.07 -3.85 0.36
N VAL A 66 6.83 -3.67 1.47
CA VAL A 66 8.22 -4.13 1.54
C VAL A 66 8.31 -5.66 1.52
N ARG A 67 7.44 -6.35 2.27
CA ARG A 67 7.43 -7.83 2.34
C ARG A 67 7.07 -8.47 1.00
N ASN A 68 6.08 -7.92 0.30
CA ASN A 68 5.60 -8.49 -0.96
C ASN A 68 6.47 -8.05 -2.14
N HIS A 69 7.13 -6.88 -2.04
CA HIS A 69 7.89 -6.25 -3.11
C HIS A 69 7.17 -6.28 -4.47
N PRO A 70 5.94 -5.73 -4.55
CA PRO A 70 5.09 -5.89 -5.72
C PRO A 70 5.44 -4.95 -6.88
N THR A 71 6.18 -3.88 -6.63
CA THR A 71 6.73 -2.94 -7.62
C THR A 71 8.22 -3.19 -7.85
#